data_AF-A0A350PG78-F1
#
_entry.id   AF-A0A350PG78-F1
#
_cell.length_a   1.000
_cell.length_b   1.000
_cell.length_c   1.000
_cell.angle_alpha   90.00
_cell.angle_beta   90.00
_cell.angle_gamma   90.00
#
_symmetry.space_group_name_H-M   'P 1'
#
loop_
_entity.id
_entity.type
_entity.pdbx_description
1 polymer ?
#
loop_
_entity_poly.entity_id
_entity_poly.type
_entity_poly.pdbx_seq_one_letter_code
_entity_poly.pdbx_strand_id
1 'polypeptide(L)'
;MEKKEHLLFLIESEIRATQLIELLPEYDIDFFDVYLADYSTLIFELLDIDSVHRTEELYSTYFSLVRKGKPIDLVNDKETLEQLTSQIYTYLIKYRDLCSGLKTPVPVG
;
A
#
# COMPACT_ATOMS: atom_id res chain seq x y z
N MET A 1 -10.81 5.53 -16.06
CA MET A 1 -9.66 5.38 -15.16
C MET A 1 -9.13 3.98 -15.34
N GLU A 2 -7.89 3.84 -15.80
CA GLU A 2 -7.27 2.53 -15.98
C GLU A 2 -7.04 1.84 -14.62
N LYS A 3 -7.06 0.50 -14.57
CA LYS A 3 -6.87 -0.30 -13.33
C LYS A 3 -5.64 0.16 -12.53
N LYS A 4 -4.57 0.55 -13.23
CA LYS A 4 -3.34 1.10 -12.66
C LYS A 4 -3.55 2.44 -11.94
N GLU A 5 -4.28 3.38 -12.56
CA GLU A 5 -4.53 4.70 -11.97
C GLU A 5 -5.34 4.58 -10.67
N HIS A 6 -6.30 3.66 -10.62
CA HIS A 6 -7.05 3.38 -9.40
C HIS A 6 -6.15 2.83 -8.29
N LEU A 7 -5.26 1.90 -8.61
CA LEU A 7 -4.31 1.34 -7.64
C LEU A 7 -3.35 2.40 -7.08
N LEU A 8 -2.82 3.27 -7.95
CA LEU A 8 -1.97 4.38 -7.51
C LEU A 8 -2.72 5.32 -6.58
N PHE A 9 -3.97 5.66 -6.91
CA PHE A 9 -4.82 6.50 -6.05
C PHE A 9 -5.05 5.88 -4.66
N LEU A 10 -5.33 4.57 -4.58
CA LEU A 10 -5.55 3.89 -3.31
C LEU A 10 -4.28 3.85 -2.45
N ILE A 11 -3.12 3.58 -3.06
CA ILE A 11 -1.82 3.58 -2.38
C ILE A 11 -1.50 4.98 -1.84
N GLU A 12 -1.68 6.02 -2.67
CA GLU A 12 -1.46 7.40 -2.25
C GLU A 12 -2.39 7.79 -1.10
N SER A 13 -3.65 7.34 -1.15
CA SER A 13 -4.64 7.57 -0.10
C SER A 13 -4.22 6.94 1.23
N GLU A 14 -3.61 5.76 1.22
CA GLU A 14 -3.06 5.16 2.45
C GLU A 14 -1.87 5.92 3.03
N ILE A 15 -0.98 6.42 2.18
CA ILE A 15 0.14 7.25 2.63
C ILE A 15 -0.40 8.48 3.36
N ARG A 16 -1.36 9.18 2.74
CA ARG A 16 -1.99 10.37 3.31
C ARG A 16 -2.76 10.07 4.59
N ALA A 17 -3.51 8.96 4.62
CA ALA A 17 -4.22 8.51 5.82
C ALA A 17 -3.25 8.23 6.97
N THR A 18 -2.15 7.52 6.70
CA THR A 18 -1.11 7.22 7.71
C THR A 18 -0.48 8.49 8.28
N GLN A 19 -0.23 9.50 7.45
CA GLN A 19 0.28 10.79 7.94
C GLN A 19 -0.74 11.52 8.82
N LEU A 20 -2.02 11.50 8.43
CA LEU A 20 -3.07 12.14 9.22
C LEU A 20 -3.18 11.51 10.62
N ILE A 21 -3.10 10.18 10.73
CA ILE A 21 -3.11 9.44 12.01
C ILE A 21 -2.08 9.99 12.97
N GLU A 22 -0.88 10.24 12.47
CA GLU A 22 0.23 10.69 13.31
C GLU A 22 0.12 12.15 13.74
N LEU A 23 -0.68 12.97 13.03
CA LEU A 23 -0.97 14.33 13.42
C LEU A 23 -2.09 14.42 14.46
N LEU A 24 -3.02 13.45 14.52
CA LEU A 24 -4.16 13.49 15.45
C LEU A 24 -3.77 13.74 16.92
N PRO A 25 -2.70 13.14 17.47
CA PRO A 25 -2.25 13.41 18.83
C PRO A 25 -1.79 14.86 19.07
N GLU A 26 -1.35 15.58 18.03
CA GLU A 26 -0.95 16.99 18.14
C GLU A 26 -2.16 17.92 18.33
N TYR A 27 -3.36 17.46 17.99
CA TYR A 27 -4.61 18.22 18.06
C TYR A 27 -5.56 17.72 19.16
N ASP A 28 -5.09 16.89 20.10
CA ASP A 28 -5.90 16.23 21.13
C ASP A 28 -7.11 15.47 20.55
N ILE A 29 -6.98 14.92 19.34
CA ILE A 29 -8.00 14.07 18.71
C ILE A 29 -7.66 12.62 19.03
N ASP A 30 -8.57 11.93 19.72
CA ASP A 30 -8.43 10.50 19.97
C ASP A 30 -8.57 9.71 18.66
N PHE A 31 -7.61 8.83 18.39
CA PHE A 31 -7.60 7.99 17.20
C PHE A 31 -8.88 7.17 17.01
N PHE A 32 -9.56 6.81 18.12
CA PHE A 32 -10.81 6.07 18.10
C PHE A 32 -12.00 6.84 17.50
N ASP A 33 -11.91 8.16 17.40
CA ASP A 33 -12.93 9.02 16.80
C ASP A 33 -12.79 9.13 15.28
N VAL A 34 -11.72 8.58 14.69
CA VAL A 34 -11.41 8.75 13.27
C VAL A 34 -11.53 7.41 12.52
N TYR A 35 -12.52 7.34 11.62
CA TYR A 35 -12.66 6.24 10.68
C TYR A 35 -11.70 6.42 9.50
N LEU A 36 -10.50 5.87 9.61
CA LEU A 36 -9.59 5.77 8.46
C LEU A 36 -9.69 4.38 7.84
N ALA A 37 -9.89 4.37 6.53
CA ALA A 37 -9.99 3.13 5.77
C ALA A 37 -8.59 2.53 5.55
N ASP A 38 -8.44 1.27 5.93
CA ASP A 38 -7.36 0.39 5.47
C ASP A 38 -7.72 -0.10 4.07
N TYR A 39 -6.98 0.34 3.06
CA TYR A 39 -7.17 -0.03 1.66
C TYR A 39 -6.27 -1.20 1.26
N SER A 40 -5.37 -1.68 2.12
CA SER A 40 -4.37 -2.72 1.79
C SER A 40 -5.01 -3.98 1.22
N THR A 41 -6.08 -4.49 1.85
CA THR A 41 -6.79 -5.69 1.39
C THR A 41 -7.40 -5.48 0.00
N LEU A 42 -8.02 -4.31 -0.24
CA LEU A 42 -8.59 -3.97 -1.54
C LEU A 42 -7.51 -3.82 -2.61
N ILE A 43 -6.38 -3.20 -2.28
CA ILE A 43 -5.22 -3.06 -3.19
C ILE A 43 -4.71 -4.45 -3.59
N PHE A 44 -4.57 -5.38 -2.64
CA PHE A 44 -4.10 -6.74 -2.92
C PHE A 44 -5.10 -7.52 -3.77
N GLU A 45 -6.41 -7.35 -3.54
CA GLU A 45 -7.47 -7.94 -4.38
C GLU A 45 -7.44 -7.42 -5.80
N LEU A 46 -7.34 -6.10 -5.96
CA LEU A 46 -7.26 -5.47 -7.27
C LEU A 46 -5.98 -5.88 -8.01
N LEU A 47 -4.90 -6.23 -7.31
CA LEU A 47 -3.68 -6.77 -7.92
C LEU A 47 -3.73 -8.27 -8.23
N ASP A 48 -4.82 -8.96 -7.88
CA ASP A 48 -4.94 -10.41 -8.02
C ASP A 48 -3.93 -11.18 -7.14
N ILE A 49 -3.57 -10.63 -5.98
CA ILE A 49 -2.80 -11.32 -4.93
C ILE A 49 -3.78 -12.15 -4.10
N ASP A 50 -3.76 -13.47 -4.28
CA ASP A 50 -4.63 -14.39 -3.55
C ASP A 50 -4.46 -14.27 -2.04
N SER A 51 -5.53 -14.54 -1.28
CA SER A 51 -5.53 -14.51 0.18
C SER A 51 -4.44 -15.37 0.81
N VAL A 52 -4.07 -16.51 0.21
CA VAL A 52 -2.98 -17.38 0.69
C VAL A 52 -1.60 -16.74 0.62
N HIS A 53 -1.43 -15.72 -0.23
CA HIS A 53 -0.21 -14.94 -0.37
C HIS A 53 -0.29 -13.58 0.35
N ARG A 54 -1.40 -13.26 1.02
CA ARG A 54 -1.53 -12.07 1.87
C ARG A 54 -0.92 -12.34 3.24
N THR A 55 0.37 -12.62 3.26
CA THR A 55 1.09 -13.02 4.46
C THR A 55 1.37 -11.83 5.38
N GLU A 56 1.60 -12.09 6.67
CA GLU A 56 2.04 -11.06 7.62
C GLU A 56 3.30 -10.33 7.14
N GLU A 57 4.20 -11.03 6.46
CA GLU A 57 5.41 -10.45 5.86
C GLU A 57 5.08 -9.43 4.75
N LEU A 58 4.11 -9.74 3.89
CA LEU A 58 3.63 -8.80 2.87
C LEU A 58 3.03 -7.56 3.54
N TYR A 59 2.12 -7.73 4.50
CA TYR A 59 1.51 -6.61 5.23
C TYR A 59 2.57 -5.75 5.95
N SER A 60 3.50 -6.38 6.66
CA SER A 60 4.59 -5.71 7.37
C SER A 60 5.47 -4.88 6.43
N THR A 61 5.88 -5.48 5.31
CA THR A 61 6.71 -4.78 4.31
C THR A 61 5.93 -3.64 3.65
N TYR A 62 4.68 -3.89 3.28
CA TYR A 62 3.81 -2.89 2.67
C TYR A 62 3.60 -1.68 3.60
N PHE A 63 3.19 -1.89 4.85
CA PHE A 63 3.01 -0.78 5.80
C PHE A 63 4.32 -0.10 6.18
N SER A 64 5.46 -0.81 6.16
CA SER A 64 6.78 -0.21 6.31
C SER A 64 7.09 0.78 5.17
N LEU A 65 6.73 0.44 3.93
CA LEU A 65 6.87 1.35 2.79
C LEU A 65 5.89 2.52 2.87
N VAL A 66 4.62 2.29 3.22
CA VAL A 66 3.62 3.35 3.39
C VAL A 66 4.09 4.38 4.44
N ARG A 67 4.65 3.92 5.56
CA ARG A 67 5.20 4.79 6.62
C ARG A 67 6.39 5.63 6.16
N LYS A 68 7.10 5.28 5.07
CA LYS A 68 8.13 6.16 4.50
C LYS A 68 7.55 7.46 3.94
N GLY A 69 6.24 7.52 3.74
CA GLY A 69 5.55 8.75 3.36
C GLY A 69 5.45 9.76 4.50
N LYS A 70 5.64 9.34 5.75
CA LYS A 70 5.60 10.20 6.95
C LYS A 70 6.25 11.58 6.78
N PRO A 71 7.54 11.69 6.40
CA PRO A 71 8.23 12.98 6.31
C PRO A 71 7.87 13.80 5.06
N ILE A 72 7.03 13.30 4.15
CA ILE A 72 6.71 14.00 2.90
C ILE A 72 5.76 15.16 3.18
N ASP A 73 6.14 16.37 2.76
CA ASP A 73 5.24 17.52 2.78
C ASP A 73 4.17 17.35 1.70
N LEU A 74 2.94 16.99 2.12
CA LEU A 74 1.82 16.74 1.21
C LEU A 74 1.37 17.94 0.38
N VAL A 75 1.72 19.16 0.80
CA VAL A 75 1.35 20.40 0.11
C VAL A 75 2.39 20.74 -0.94
N ASN A 76 3.68 20.60 -0.60
CA ASN A 76 4.78 21.11 -1.39
C ASN A 76 5.55 20.02 -2.15
N ASP A 77 5.45 18.76 -1.75
CA ASP A 77 6.30 17.67 -2.23
C ASP A 77 5.51 16.55 -2.94
N LYS A 78 4.71 16.97 -3.93
CA LYS A 78 3.90 16.07 -4.75
C LYS A 78 4.75 15.07 -5.53
N GLU A 79 5.92 15.49 -6.02
CA GLU A 79 6.81 14.61 -6.78
C GLU A 79 7.32 13.45 -5.91
N THR A 80 7.77 13.72 -4.68
CA THR A 80 8.23 12.66 -3.77
C THR A 80 7.10 11.71 -3.41
N LEU A 81 5.87 12.22 -3.24
CA LEU A 81 4.69 11.38 -3.01
C LEU A 81 4.38 10.47 -4.21
N GLU A 82 4.40 11.00 -5.44
CA GLU A 82 4.21 10.23 -6.68
C GLU A 82 5.29 9.16 -6.86
N GLN A 83 6.55 9.50 -6.53
CA GLN A 83 7.68 8.57 -6.57
C GLN A 83 7.51 7.44 -5.55
N LEU A 84 7.13 7.74 -4.31
CA LEU A 84 6.88 6.72 -3.28
C LEU A 84 5.71 5.81 -3.67
N THR A 85 4.61 6.41 -4.14
CA THR A 85 3.42 5.69 -4.61
C THR A 85 3.80 4.71 -5.73
N SER A 86 4.61 5.18 -6.70
CA SER A 86 5.12 4.35 -7.79
C SER A 86 6.05 3.23 -7.30
N GLN A 87 6.90 3.49 -6.29
CA GLN A 87 7.76 2.48 -5.68
C GLN A 87 6.95 1.38 -4.99
N ILE A 88 5.92 1.74 -4.22
CA ILE A 88 5.03 0.77 -3.56
C ILE A 88 4.29 -0.06 -4.60
N TYR A 89 3.72 0.60 -5.62
CA TYR A 89 3.06 -0.10 -6.73
C TYR A 89 4.01 -1.11 -7.41
N THR A 90 5.25 -0.70 -7.69
CA THR A 90 6.26 -1.56 -8.30
C THR A 90 6.62 -2.76 -7.43
N TYR A 91 6.74 -2.55 -6.12
CA TYR A 91 6.96 -3.63 -5.16
C TYR A 91 5.81 -4.65 -5.20
N LEU A 92 4.56 -4.19 -5.16
CA LEU A 92 3.40 -5.08 -5.15
C LEU A 92 3.25 -5.85 -6.46
N ILE A 93 3.53 -5.24 -7.61
CA ILE A 93 3.56 -5.95 -8.91
C ILE A 93 4.61 -7.05 -8.90
N LYS A 94 5.84 -6.77 -8.44
CA LYS A 94 6.90 -7.79 -8.33
C LYS A 94 6.50 -8.93 -7.41
N TYR A 95 5.89 -8.61 -6.27
CA TYR A 95 5.40 -9.61 -5.32
C TYR A 95 4.36 -10.52 -5.96
N ARG A 96 3.36 -9.92 -6.63
CA ARG A 96 2.30 -10.62 -7.34
C ARG A 96 2.81 -11.55 -8.44
N ASP A 97 3.80 -11.12 -9.20
CA ASP A 97 4.42 -11.95 -10.25
C ASP A 97 5.19 -13.13 -9.63
N LEU A 98 5.84 -12.92 -8.48
CA LEU A 98 6.51 -13.97 -7.71
C LEU A 98 5.51 -15.02 -7.21
N CYS A 99 4.36 -14.59 -6.66
CA CYS A 99 3.27 -15.48 -6.27
C CYS A 99 2.69 -16.26 -7.46
N SER A 100 2.59 -15.62 -8.63
CA SER A 100 2.10 -16.26 -9.85
C SER A 100 3.07 -17.31 -10.39
N GLY A 101 4.37 -17.06 -10.28
CA GLY A 101 5.43 -18.02 -10.65
C GLY A 101 5.52 -19.23 -9.72
N LEU A 102 5.06 -19.12 -8.47
CA LEU A 102 4.94 -20.26 -7.54
C LEU A 102 3.76 -21.19 -7.85
N LYS A 103 2.82 -20.78 -8.71
CA LYS A 103 1.65 -21.58 -9.10
C LYS A 103 1.92 -22.59 -10.23
N THR A 104 3.09 -22.56 -10.88
CA THR A 104 3.41 -23.56 -11.92
C THR A 104 3.84 -24.88 -11.26
N PRO A 105 3.11 -26.00 -11.47
CA PRO A 105 3.58 -27.28 -11.02
C PRO A 105 4.82 -27.67 -11.83
N VAL A 106 5.90 -28.03 -11.13
CA VAL A 106 7.03 -28.73 -11.74
C VAL A 106 6.48 -30.03 -12.34
N PRO A 107 6.67 -30.32 -13.64
CA PRO A 107 6.29 -31.61 -14.18
C PRO A 107 7.15 -32.66 -13.50
N VAL A 108 6.51 -33.55 -12.73
CA VAL A 108 7.14 -34.78 -12.28
C VAL A 108 7.26 -35.65 -13.54
N GLY A 109 8.47 -35.77 -14.05
CA GLY A 109 8.81 -36.61 -15.21
C GLY A 109 8.66 -38.10 -14.91
#